data_AF-A0A674MTZ3-F1
#
_entry.id   AF-A0A674MTZ3-F1
#
_cell.length_a   1.000
_cell.length_b   1.000
_cell.length_c   1.000
_cell.angle_alpha   90.00
_cell.angle_beta   90.00
_cell.angle_gamma   90.00
#
_symmetry.space_group_name_H-M   'P 1'
#
loop_
_entity.id
_entity.type
_entity.pdbx_description
1 polymer ?
#
loop_
_entity_poly.entity_id
_entity_poly.type
_entity_poly.pdbx_seq_one_letter_code
_entity_poly.pdbx_strand_id
1 'polypeptide(L)'
;MRKMARASTEEELARDVFTSLQAVSCPLVEDVKLQDPGSILQLLCAPSQHRSDILAWICCRVDPNFCSCITKATLRSRDQEVLWKEVALLGQELMLCRAADQDLLREGRASVHQQLHFLQQLLTLLPGSKRWSGARTDTEMLLHELCTSEHVSQLLTPALEPWPSHTRTLAAATRASCKASREEAADVSSLLQLSSSALEQLQSECDFLREDAGAGQAVFSPGLLQVAAGDLWQLMAAFSRVYEADLRAYCCRDAPSFSTDPDVFQRTLRLLETLVTELEVLKEVPEAFVSMNQEVRSLQTQRRYPSGGQKLTFLERLEELIRRVRGVSGLRHPR
;
A
#
# COMPACT_ATOMS: atom_id res chain seq x y z
N MET A 1 -16.69 -29.75 64.92
CA MET A 1 -15.66 -28.86 64.33
C MET A 1 -15.41 -29.27 62.89
N ARG A 2 -16.02 -28.59 61.91
CA ARG A 2 -15.73 -28.75 60.47
C ARG A 2 -15.49 -27.36 59.89
N LYS A 3 -14.23 -26.91 59.88
CA LYS A 3 -13.79 -25.83 58.99
C LYS A 3 -13.38 -26.50 57.69
N MET A 4 -14.31 -26.65 56.76
CA MET A 4 -13.92 -26.80 55.36
C MET A 4 -13.65 -25.38 54.85
N ALA A 5 -12.38 -25.08 54.63
CA ALA A 5 -11.93 -23.83 54.03
C ALA A 5 -12.42 -23.80 52.59
N ARG A 6 -13.50 -23.06 52.33
CA ARG A 6 -13.83 -22.59 50.99
C ARG A 6 -12.66 -21.68 50.59
N ALA A 7 -11.87 -22.08 49.58
CA ALA A 7 -10.86 -21.19 49.03
C ALA A 7 -11.53 -19.86 48.69
N SER A 8 -10.86 -18.74 48.98
CA SER A 8 -11.42 -17.45 48.61
C SER A 8 -11.51 -17.38 47.08
N THR A 9 -12.54 -16.72 46.56
CA THR A 9 -12.76 -16.56 45.10
C THR A 9 -11.54 -15.92 44.41
N GLU A 10 -10.74 -15.15 45.15
CA GLU A 10 -9.51 -14.52 44.69
C GLU A 10 -8.36 -15.52 44.52
N GLU A 11 -8.22 -16.50 45.43
CA GLU A 11 -7.20 -17.55 45.31
C GLU A 11 -7.45 -18.48 44.12
N GLU A 12 -8.72 -18.77 43.82
CA GLU A 12 -9.10 -19.54 42.63
C GLU A 12 -8.75 -18.76 41.36
N LEU A 13 -9.18 -17.49 41.29
CA LEU A 13 -8.88 -16.61 40.18
C LEU A 13 -7.36 -16.43 39.94
N ALA A 14 -6.58 -16.33 41.02
CA ALA A 14 -5.12 -16.21 40.94
C ALA A 14 -4.47 -17.47 40.34
N ARG A 15 -4.95 -18.67 40.72
CA ARG A 15 -4.49 -19.92 40.11
C ARG A 15 -4.85 -19.99 38.64
N ASP A 16 -6.01 -19.50 38.25
CA ASP A 16 -6.44 -19.49 36.84
C ASP A 16 -5.61 -18.54 35.99
N VAL A 17 -5.31 -17.34 36.50
CA VAL A 17 -4.40 -16.38 35.84
C VAL A 17 -3.00 -16.97 35.72
N PHE A 18 -2.48 -17.58 36.79
CA PHE A 18 -1.15 -18.21 36.78
C PHE A 18 -1.06 -19.39 35.80
N THR A 19 -2.08 -20.26 35.78
CA THR A 19 -2.17 -21.36 34.81
C THR A 19 -2.26 -20.82 33.38
N SER A 20 -2.98 -19.72 33.17
CA SER A 20 -3.09 -19.07 31.86
C SER A 20 -1.73 -18.51 31.40
N LEU A 21 -0.95 -17.92 32.31
CA LEU A 21 0.43 -17.47 32.04
C LEU A 21 1.35 -18.64 31.65
N GLN A 22 1.24 -19.78 32.31
CA GLN A 22 1.98 -20.99 31.94
C GLN A 22 1.53 -21.53 30.57
N ALA A 23 0.23 -21.50 30.28
CA ALA A 23 -0.32 -21.97 29.01
C ALA A 23 0.13 -21.12 27.81
N VAL A 24 0.34 -19.81 28.00
CA VAL A 24 0.89 -18.91 26.97
C VAL A 24 2.43 -18.90 26.93
N SER A 25 3.08 -19.83 27.62
CA SER A 25 4.55 -19.93 27.69
C SER A 25 5.22 -18.61 28.10
N CYS A 26 4.72 -18.01 29.18
CA CYS A 26 5.34 -16.82 29.74
C CYS A 26 6.66 -17.20 30.43
N PRO A 27 7.82 -16.73 29.93
CA PRO A 27 9.14 -17.18 30.40
C PRO A 27 9.43 -16.78 31.86
N LEU A 28 8.69 -15.80 32.38
CA LEU A 28 8.83 -15.31 33.75
C LEU A 28 8.20 -16.26 34.79
N VAL A 29 7.34 -17.19 34.35
CA VAL A 29 6.68 -18.15 35.25
C VAL A 29 6.93 -19.63 34.92
N GLU A 30 7.63 -19.93 33.81
CA GLU A 30 7.87 -21.32 33.35
C GLU A 30 8.68 -22.17 34.34
N ASP A 31 9.74 -21.60 34.95
CA ASP A 31 10.59 -22.32 35.91
C ASP A 31 10.14 -22.17 37.37
N VAL A 32 9.09 -21.39 37.61
CA VAL A 32 8.65 -21.03 38.95
C VAL A 32 7.59 -22.01 39.45
N LYS A 33 8.01 -22.99 40.25
CA LYS A 33 7.10 -23.97 40.89
C LYS A 33 6.37 -23.37 42.09
N LEU A 34 5.44 -22.45 41.83
CA LEU A 34 4.52 -21.92 42.84
C LEU A 34 3.23 -22.73 42.85
N GLN A 35 2.96 -23.42 43.97
CA GLN A 35 1.69 -24.14 44.19
C GLN A 35 0.83 -23.52 45.28
N ASP A 36 1.42 -22.70 46.15
CA ASP A 36 0.72 -22.03 47.23
C ASP A 36 -0.03 -20.78 46.70
N PRO A 37 -1.36 -20.67 46.93
CA PRO A 37 -2.15 -19.57 46.38
C PRO A 37 -1.79 -18.20 46.96
N GLY A 38 -1.31 -18.14 48.22
CA GLY A 38 -0.84 -16.90 48.82
C GLY A 38 0.41 -16.36 48.13
N SER A 39 1.32 -17.25 47.77
CA SER A 39 2.54 -16.92 47.03
C SER A 39 2.25 -16.49 45.58
N ILE A 40 1.26 -17.11 44.91
CA ILE A 40 0.78 -16.69 43.58
C ILE A 40 0.15 -15.30 43.64
N LEU A 41 -0.70 -15.05 44.64
CA LEU A 41 -1.30 -13.73 44.87
C LEU A 41 -0.22 -12.66 45.12
N GLN A 42 0.80 -12.98 45.91
CA GLN A 42 1.91 -12.08 46.15
C GLN A 42 2.66 -11.76 44.86
N LEU A 43 2.89 -12.75 43.99
CA LEU A 43 3.54 -12.54 42.70
C LEU A 43 2.74 -11.62 41.77
N LEU A 44 1.43 -11.85 41.66
CA LEU A 44 0.56 -11.20 40.69
C LEU A 44 0.02 -9.85 41.15
N CYS A 45 -0.14 -9.65 42.46
CA CYS A 45 -0.83 -8.48 43.00
C CYS A 45 0.05 -7.57 43.86
N ALA A 46 1.15 -8.08 44.45
CA ALA A 46 2.03 -7.22 45.23
C ALA A 46 2.98 -6.42 44.31
N PRO A 47 3.24 -5.13 44.60
CA PRO A 47 4.15 -4.31 43.81
C PRO A 47 5.57 -4.90 43.88
N SER A 48 6.07 -5.37 42.75
CA SER A 48 7.41 -5.96 42.61
C SER A 48 7.91 -5.79 41.18
N GLN A 49 9.24 -5.83 40.99
CA GLN A 49 9.82 -5.78 39.64
C GLN A 49 9.31 -6.94 38.78
N HIS A 50 9.21 -8.14 39.35
CA HIS A 50 8.74 -9.32 38.64
C HIS A 50 7.30 -9.17 38.13
N ARG A 51 6.41 -8.57 38.95
CA ARG A 51 5.05 -8.23 38.51
C ARG A 51 5.05 -7.23 37.35
N SER A 52 5.90 -6.20 37.42
CA SER A 52 6.06 -5.23 36.34
C SER A 52 6.53 -5.89 35.04
N ASP A 53 7.48 -6.81 35.14
CA ASP A 53 8.02 -7.53 33.97
C ASP A 53 6.96 -8.46 33.35
N ILE A 54 6.14 -9.12 34.18
CA ILE A 54 4.99 -9.92 33.70
C ILE A 54 4.01 -9.02 32.94
N LEU A 55 3.60 -7.88 33.51
CA LEU A 55 2.67 -6.97 32.85
C LEU A 55 3.25 -6.40 31.55
N ALA A 56 4.51 -5.97 31.56
CA ALA A 56 5.19 -5.49 30.36
C ALA A 56 5.22 -6.57 29.27
N TRP A 57 5.52 -7.82 29.63
CA TRP A 57 5.55 -8.94 28.71
C TRP A 57 4.17 -9.22 28.08
N ILE A 58 3.11 -9.23 28.88
CA ILE A 58 1.74 -9.42 28.38
C ILE A 58 1.40 -8.29 27.39
N CYS A 59 1.62 -7.03 27.79
CA CYS A 59 1.32 -5.87 26.94
C CYS A 59 2.12 -5.86 25.63
N CYS A 60 3.41 -6.23 25.68
CA CYS A 60 4.24 -6.43 24.49
C CYS A 60 3.71 -7.48 23.51
N ARG A 61 3.06 -8.52 24.02
CA ARG A 61 2.45 -9.58 23.21
C ARG A 61 1.10 -9.17 22.64
N VAL A 62 0.35 -8.32 23.36
CA VAL A 62 -0.91 -7.75 22.88
C VAL A 62 -0.67 -6.70 21.80
N ASP A 63 0.32 -5.82 21.98
CA ASP A 63 0.72 -4.81 21.00
C ASP A 63 2.26 -4.76 20.82
N PRO A 64 2.80 -5.12 19.64
CA PRO A 64 4.22 -5.00 19.35
C PRO A 64 4.77 -3.56 19.42
N ASN A 65 3.93 -2.54 19.18
CA ASN A 65 4.36 -1.13 19.20
C ASN A 65 4.66 -0.66 20.62
N PHE A 66 3.85 -1.09 21.59
CA PHE A 66 4.11 -0.93 23.02
C PHE A 66 5.53 -1.40 23.39
N CYS A 67 5.96 -2.54 22.86
CA CYS A 67 7.27 -3.12 23.14
C CYS A 67 8.43 -2.23 22.66
N SER A 68 8.28 -1.61 21.48
CA SER A 68 9.22 -0.61 20.94
C SER A 68 9.26 0.66 21.80
N CYS A 69 8.10 1.14 22.28
CA CYS A 69 7.98 2.30 23.14
C CYS A 69 8.72 2.09 24.48
N ILE A 70 8.41 1.00 25.18
CA ILE A 70 8.97 0.71 26.51
C ILE A 70 10.44 0.33 26.44
N THR A 71 10.89 -0.40 25.42
CA THR A 71 12.32 -0.72 25.25
C THR A 71 13.15 0.56 25.06
N LYS A 72 12.64 1.55 24.32
CA LYS A 72 13.30 2.85 24.14
C LYS A 72 13.28 3.69 25.40
N ALA A 73 12.18 3.67 26.16
CA ALA A 73 12.03 4.42 27.40
C ALA A 73 12.94 3.87 28.52
N THR A 74 12.95 2.55 28.71
CA THR A 74 13.73 1.85 29.76
C THR A 74 15.26 1.94 29.56
N LEU A 75 15.74 2.05 28.31
CA LEU A 75 17.15 2.29 28.00
C LEU A 75 17.64 3.70 28.34
N ARG A 76 16.74 4.70 28.35
CA ARG A 76 17.09 6.11 28.57
C ARG A 76 16.95 6.54 30.03
N SER A 77 16.02 5.93 30.75
CA SER A 77 15.81 6.15 32.18
C SER A 77 15.12 4.91 32.72
N ARG A 78 15.65 4.28 33.76
CA ARG A 78 14.96 3.18 34.49
C ARG A 78 13.73 3.72 35.24
N ASP A 79 12.82 4.35 34.51
CA ASP A 79 11.67 5.05 35.06
C ASP A 79 10.44 4.14 34.97
N GLN A 80 10.13 3.51 36.10
CA GLN A 80 8.97 2.64 36.26
C GLN A 80 7.66 3.42 36.11
N GLU A 81 7.66 4.77 36.24
CA GLU A 81 6.47 5.57 35.98
C GLU A 81 6.03 5.53 34.52
N VAL A 82 6.99 5.52 33.59
CA VAL A 82 6.69 5.48 32.16
C VAL A 82 5.99 4.17 31.82
N LEU A 83 6.49 3.04 32.36
CA LEU A 83 5.84 1.73 32.20
C LEU A 83 4.37 1.76 32.64
N TRP A 84 4.09 2.27 33.85
CA TRP A 84 2.72 2.27 34.37
C TRP A 84 1.78 3.18 33.58
N LYS A 85 2.26 4.33 33.10
CA LYS A 85 1.47 5.23 32.24
C LYS A 85 1.12 4.56 30.90
N GLU A 86 2.08 3.90 30.27
CA GLU A 86 1.88 3.20 29.00
C GLU A 86 0.94 1.98 29.18
N VAL A 87 1.11 1.19 30.25
CA VAL A 87 0.20 0.05 30.52
C VAL A 87 -1.22 0.55 30.79
N ALA A 88 -1.39 1.66 31.52
CA ALA A 88 -2.70 2.27 31.75
C ALA A 88 -3.33 2.81 30.46
N LEU A 89 -2.52 3.41 29.57
CA LEU A 89 -2.96 3.92 28.27
C LEU A 89 -3.43 2.76 27.37
N LEU A 90 -2.63 1.70 27.26
CA LEU A 90 -3.00 0.50 26.51
C LEU A 90 -4.27 -0.14 27.10
N GLY A 91 -4.35 -0.23 28.43
CA GLY A 91 -5.56 -0.72 29.11
C GLY A 91 -6.80 0.14 28.83
N GLN A 92 -6.64 1.46 28.69
CA GLN A 92 -7.71 2.38 28.32
C GLN A 92 -8.13 2.20 26.85
N GLU A 93 -7.18 2.09 25.92
CA GLU A 93 -7.45 1.86 24.50
C GLU A 93 -8.19 0.54 24.29
N LEU A 94 -7.85 -0.48 25.08
CA LEU A 94 -8.53 -1.78 25.11
C LEU A 94 -9.84 -1.78 25.94
N MET A 95 -10.23 -0.63 26.50
CA MET A 95 -11.41 -0.47 27.36
C MET A 95 -11.43 -1.38 28.61
N LEU A 96 -10.26 -1.75 29.14
CA LEU A 96 -10.11 -2.60 30.32
C LEU A 96 -9.99 -1.79 31.62
N CYS A 97 -9.48 -0.55 31.55
CA CYS A 97 -9.37 0.36 32.69
C CYS A 97 -9.59 1.83 32.25
N ARG A 98 -9.76 2.74 33.20
CA ARG A 98 -9.87 4.19 32.94
C ARG A 98 -8.50 4.86 33.00
N ALA A 99 -8.37 6.04 32.38
CA ALA A 99 -7.15 6.87 32.40
C ALA A 99 -6.65 7.21 33.82
N ALA A 100 -7.57 7.27 34.79
CA ALA A 100 -7.29 7.57 36.19
C ALA A 100 -6.95 6.31 37.03
N ASP A 101 -7.09 5.10 36.47
CA ASP A 101 -6.88 3.84 37.18
C ASP A 101 -5.39 3.44 37.23
N GLN A 102 -4.48 4.41 37.31
CA GLN A 102 -3.04 4.15 37.46
C GLN A 102 -2.75 3.37 38.76
N ASP A 103 -3.60 3.55 39.78
CA ASP A 103 -3.55 2.87 41.07
C ASP A 103 -3.91 1.37 40.99
N LEU A 104 -4.63 0.94 39.94
CA LEU A 104 -4.90 -0.47 39.62
C LEU A 104 -3.60 -1.22 39.31
N LEU A 105 -2.65 -0.51 38.70
CA LEU A 105 -1.44 -1.09 38.13
C LEU A 105 -0.20 -0.80 38.99
N ARG A 106 -0.09 0.41 39.55
CA ARG A 106 1.14 0.92 40.18
C ARG A 106 1.28 0.57 41.65
N GLU A 107 0.26 0.86 42.46
CA GLU A 107 0.41 0.91 43.92
C GLU A 107 -0.24 -0.27 44.64
N GLY A 108 -0.87 -1.18 43.89
CA GLY A 108 -1.60 -2.32 44.46
C GLY A 108 -2.76 -1.89 45.37
N ARG A 109 -3.23 -0.64 45.23
CA ARG A 109 -4.31 -0.06 46.04
C ARG A 109 -5.70 -0.50 45.58
N ALA A 110 -5.82 -0.94 44.34
CA ALA A 110 -7.03 -1.61 43.87
C ALA A 110 -7.18 -2.99 44.53
N SER A 111 -8.43 -3.44 44.66
CA SER A 111 -8.72 -4.76 45.23
C SER A 111 -7.99 -5.87 44.46
N VAL A 112 -7.56 -6.92 45.17
CA VAL A 112 -6.88 -8.08 44.60
C VAL A 112 -7.69 -8.65 43.44
N HIS A 113 -9.01 -8.76 43.62
CA HIS A 113 -9.92 -9.18 42.57
C HIS A 113 -9.84 -8.33 41.28
N GLN A 114 -9.84 -7.00 41.39
CA GLN A 114 -9.74 -6.11 40.22
C GLN A 114 -8.42 -6.26 39.47
N GLN A 115 -7.30 -6.40 40.20
CA GLN A 115 -5.99 -6.58 39.60
C GLN A 115 -5.91 -7.91 38.83
N LEU A 116 -6.42 -8.99 39.43
CA LEU A 116 -6.46 -10.30 38.79
C LEU A 116 -7.40 -10.33 37.59
N HIS A 117 -8.55 -9.67 37.68
CA HIS A 117 -9.50 -9.57 36.57
C HIS A 117 -8.88 -8.81 35.38
N PHE A 118 -8.17 -7.71 35.64
CA PHE A 118 -7.46 -6.97 34.60
C PHE A 118 -6.38 -7.83 33.91
N LEU A 119 -5.54 -8.52 34.68
CA LEU A 119 -4.55 -9.47 34.16
C LEU A 119 -5.20 -10.56 33.32
N GLN A 120 -6.31 -11.11 33.81
CA GLN A 120 -7.08 -12.12 33.09
C GLN A 120 -7.59 -11.60 31.75
N GLN A 121 -8.19 -10.41 31.72
CA GLN A 121 -8.70 -9.80 30.49
C GLN A 121 -7.58 -9.59 29.47
N LEU A 122 -6.40 -9.10 29.89
CA LEU A 122 -5.25 -8.99 29.00
C LEU A 122 -4.81 -10.34 28.44
N LEU A 123 -4.79 -11.40 29.26
CA LEU A 123 -4.42 -12.74 28.79
C LEU A 123 -5.42 -13.32 27.79
N THR A 124 -6.71 -12.97 27.87
CA THR A 124 -7.71 -13.44 26.89
C THR A 124 -7.44 -12.94 25.46
N LEU A 125 -6.67 -11.85 25.32
CA LEU A 125 -6.26 -11.32 24.02
C LEU A 125 -5.09 -12.09 23.41
N LEU A 126 -4.38 -12.92 24.20
CA LEU A 126 -3.25 -13.71 23.73
C LEU A 126 -3.68 -15.05 23.10
N PRO A 127 -3.09 -15.45 21.96
CA PRO A 127 -3.31 -16.78 21.40
C PRO A 127 -2.73 -17.86 22.33
N GLY A 128 -3.52 -18.90 22.61
CA GLY A 128 -3.13 -20.02 23.48
C GLY A 128 -3.55 -19.88 24.95
N SER A 129 -4.12 -18.75 25.36
CA SER A 129 -4.71 -18.62 26.69
C SER A 129 -5.96 -19.49 26.82
N LYS A 130 -6.15 -20.09 28.00
CA LYS A 130 -7.32 -20.91 28.29
C LYS A 130 -8.55 -19.99 28.34
N ARG A 131 -9.36 -19.98 27.26
CA ARG A 131 -10.63 -19.21 27.25
C ARG A 131 -11.50 -19.69 28.41
N TRP A 132 -11.89 -18.76 29.27
CA TRP A 132 -12.72 -19.04 30.44
C TRP A 132 -14.04 -19.72 30.02
N SER A 133 -14.36 -20.82 30.70
CA SER A 133 -15.59 -21.62 30.55
C SER A 133 -16.70 -21.16 31.51
N GLY A 134 -16.67 -19.94 32.03
CA GLY A 134 -17.81 -19.40 32.77
C GLY A 134 -18.74 -18.68 31.83
N ALA A 135 -19.95 -19.23 31.72
CA ALA A 135 -21.18 -18.61 31.23
C ALA A 135 -20.97 -17.58 30.11
N ARG A 136 -20.22 -17.95 29.06
CA ARG A 136 -20.48 -17.36 27.76
C ARG A 136 -21.82 -17.97 27.33
N THR A 137 -22.90 -17.22 27.55
CA THR A 137 -23.95 -17.18 26.51
C THR A 137 -23.19 -17.03 25.21
N ASP A 138 -23.24 -18.10 24.44
CA ASP A 138 -22.41 -18.40 23.30
C ASP A 138 -22.18 -17.11 22.52
N THR A 139 -20.95 -16.60 22.50
CA THR A 139 -20.67 -15.27 21.95
C THR A 139 -21.06 -15.20 20.49
N GLU A 140 -21.08 -16.35 19.80
CA GLU A 140 -21.64 -16.47 18.46
C GLU A 140 -23.17 -16.35 18.44
N MET A 141 -23.87 -16.84 19.47
CA MET A 141 -25.31 -16.70 19.62
C MET A 141 -25.70 -15.26 19.99
N LEU A 142 -24.91 -14.55 20.81
CA LEU A 142 -25.09 -13.12 21.07
C LEU A 142 -24.73 -12.26 19.85
N LEU A 143 -23.67 -12.60 19.11
CA LEU A 143 -23.36 -11.94 17.84
C LEU A 143 -24.42 -12.23 16.80
N HIS A 144 -24.95 -13.45 16.74
CA HIS A 144 -26.08 -13.80 15.90
C HIS A 144 -27.34 -13.04 16.32
N GLU A 145 -27.63 -12.89 17.62
CA GLU A 145 -28.75 -12.10 18.16
C GLU A 145 -28.59 -10.60 17.86
N LEU A 146 -27.36 -10.07 17.95
CA LEU A 146 -27.04 -8.69 17.58
C LEU A 146 -27.13 -8.47 16.06
N CYS A 147 -26.67 -9.42 15.24
CA CYS A 147 -26.75 -9.34 13.78
C CYS A 147 -28.16 -9.57 13.24
N THR A 148 -29.02 -10.29 13.99
CA THR A 148 -30.45 -10.49 13.69
C THR A 148 -31.35 -9.40 14.29
N SER A 149 -30.79 -8.48 15.09
CA SER A 149 -31.50 -7.31 15.57
C SER A 149 -31.70 -6.31 14.43
N GLU A 150 -32.96 -6.03 14.11
CA GLU A 150 -33.41 -5.09 13.08
C GLU A 150 -32.67 -3.73 13.14
N HIS A 151 -32.37 -3.25 14.35
CA HIS A 151 -31.69 -1.97 14.55
C HIS A 151 -30.22 -1.98 14.10
N VAL A 152 -29.55 -3.13 14.22
CA VAL A 152 -28.14 -3.29 13.82
C VAL A 152 -28.05 -3.62 12.34
N SER A 153 -28.98 -4.42 11.81
CA SER A 153 -29.11 -4.68 10.37
C SER A 153 -29.31 -3.37 9.59
N GLN A 154 -30.14 -2.44 10.10
CA GLN A 154 -30.33 -1.11 9.50
C GLN A 154 -29.07 -0.21 9.59
N LEU A 155 -28.18 -0.45 10.57
CA LEU A 155 -26.93 0.28 10.71
C LEU A 155 -25.83 -0.26 9.79
N LEU A 156 -25.79 -1.58 9.60
CA LEU A 156 -24.84 -2.29 8.72
C LEU A 156 -25.23 -2.20 7.24
N THR A 157 -26.51 -2.02 6.96
CA THR A 157 -27.03 -1.64 5.64
C THR A 157 -27.69 -0.28 5.76
N PRO A 158 -26.92 0.82 5.81
CA PRO A 158 -27.54 2.13 5.78
C PRO A 158 -28.30 2.22 4.45
N ALA A 159 -29.60 2.50 4.52
CA ALA A 159 -30.38 2.91 3.36
C ALA A 159 -29.91 4.31 2.94
N LEU A 160 -28.68 4.41 2.46
CA LEU A 160 -28.21 5.53 1.68
C LEU A 160 -28.98 5.46 0.38
N GLU A 161 -30.15 6.10 0.34
CA GLU A 161 -30.65 6.67 -0.90
C GLU A 161 -29.53 7.58 -1.41
N PRO A 162 -28.76 7.20 -2.46
CA PRO A 162 -27.54 7.90 -2.87
C PRO A 162 -27.84 9.31 -3.41
N TRP A 163 -29.13 9.64 -3.52
CA TRP A 163 -29.65 10.70 -4.35
C TRP A 163 -30.38 11.71 -3.47
N PRO A 164 -29.71 12.81 -3.09
CA PRO A 164 -30.35 13.93 -2.42
C PRO A 164 -31.55 14.45 -3.23
N SER A 165 -32.58 14.97 -2.56
CA SER A 165 -33.91 15.32 -3.10
C SER A 165 -33.91 16.22 -4.34
N HIS A 166 -32.82 16.93 -4.63
CA HIS A 166 -32.63 17.74 -5.84
C HIS A 166 -32.38 16.93 -7.13
N THR A 167 -32.08 15.64 -7.02
CA THR A 167 -31.93 14.72 -8.18
C THR A 167 -33.26 14.07 -8.59
N ARG A 168 -34.24 14.02 -7.68
CA ARG A 168 -35.61 13.58 -7.98
C ARG A 168 -36.34 14.56 -8.90
N THR A 169 -36.01 15.85 -8.81
CA THR A 169 -36.46 16.89 -9.76
C THR A 169 -35.84 16.73 -11.15
N LEU A 170 -34.61 16.24 -11.26
CA LEU A 170 -34.00 15.90 -12.54
C LEU A 170 -34.68 14.69 -13.20
N ALA A 171 -35.04 13.65 -12.43
CA ALA A 171 -35.78 12.49 -12.92
C ALA A 171 -37.22 12.81 -13.42
N ALA A 172 -37.83 13.88 -12.88
CA ALA A 172 -39.10 14.41 -13.39
C ALA A 172 -38.90 15.24 -14.67
N ALA A 173 -37.78 15.98 -14.78
CA ALA A 173 -37.41 16.74 -15.97
C ALA A 173 -36.99 15.82 -17.15
N THR A 174 -36.31 14.71 -16.89
CA THR A 174 -35.94 13.73 -17.94
C THR A 174 -37.15 12.98 -18.49
N ARG A 175 -38.20 12.73 -17.70
CA ARG A 175 -39.44 12.14 -18.21
C ARG A 175 -40.17 13.00 -19.25
N ALA A 176 -39.96 14.32 -19.24
CA ALA A 176 -40.46 15.21 -20.30
C ALA A 176 -39.57 15.22 -21.56
N SER A 177 -38.32 14.74 -21.46
CA SER A 177 -37.30 14.77 -22.52
C SER A 177 -37.03 13.39 -23.17
N CYS A 178 -37.75 12.33 -22.79
CA CYS A 178 -37.65 11.00 -23.41
C CYS A 178 -38.43 10.90 -24.73
N LYS A 179 -38.13 11.77 -25.70
CA LYS A 179 -38.51 11.59 -27.12
C LYS A 179 -37.32 11.39 -28.07
N ALA A 180 -36.10 11.33 -27.54
CA ALA A 180 -34.91 10.85 -28.21
C ALA A 180 -34.32 9.73 -27.32
N SER A 181 -33.86 8.59 -27.78
CA SER A 181 -33.67 8.02 -29.11
C SER A 181 -33.78 6.50 -28.93
N ARG A 182 -34.53 5.80 -29.78
CA ARG A 182 -34.66 4.33 -29.77
C ARG A 182 -33.34 3.62 -30.13
N GLU A 183 -32.38 4.37 -30.67
CA GLU A 183 -31.11 3.90 -31.20
C GLU A 183 -30.07 3.68 -30.08
N GLU A 184 -30.04 4.54 -29.07
CA GLU A 184 -29.16 4.41 -27.89
C GLU A 184 -29.52 3.21 -27.01
N ALA A 185 -30.81 2.86 -26.94
CA ALA A 185 -31.27 1.68 -26.19
C ALA A 185 -30.83 0.36 -26.85
N ALA A 186 -30.77 0.33 -28.20
CA ALA A 186 -30.26 -0.82 -28.95
C ALA A 186 -28.74 -0.99 -28.75
N ASP A 187 -28.01 0.13 -28.68
CA ASP A 187 -26.57 0.17 -28.47
C ASP A 187 -26.15 -0.23 -27.04
N VAL A 188 -26.95 0.13 -26.03
CA VAL A 188 -26.73 -0.36 -24.66
C VAL A 188 -27.01 -1.86 -24.55
N SER A 189 -28.04 -2.37 -25.23
CA SER A 189 -28.34 -3.80 -25.21
C SER A 189 -27.28 -4.64 -25.93
N SER A 190 -26.71 -4.16 -27.03
CA SER A 190 -25.61 -4.85 -27.73
C SER A 190 -24.34 -4.86 -26.87
N LEU A 191 -24.03 -3.75 -26.17
CA LEU A 191 -22.87 -3.65 -25.28
C LEU A 191 -23.00 -4.57 -24.06
N LEU A 192 -24.20 -4.65 -23.47
CA LEU A 192 -24.47 -5.61 -22.39
C LEU A 192 -24.33 -7.05 -22.86
N GLN A 193 -24.83 -7.37 -24.06
CA GLN A 193 -24.73 -8.72 -24.62
C GLN A 193 -23.27 -9.10 -24.93
N LEU A 194 -22.47 -8.15 -25.44
CA LEU A 194 -21.02 -8.30 -25.60
C LEU A 194 -20.32 -8.53 -24.27
N SER A 195 -20.65 -7.74 -23.23
CA SER A 195 -20.06 -7.92 -21.89
C SER A 195 -20.43 -9.27 -21.27
N SER A 196 -21.66 -9.74 -21.47
CA SER A 196 -22.11 -11.06 -21.02
C SER A 196 -21.34 -12.17 -21.72
N SER A 197 -21.17 -12.08 -23.05
CA SER A 197 -20.39 -13.06 -23.80
C SER A 197 -18.90 -13.06 -23.41
N ALA A 198 -18.33 -11.90 -23.11
CA ALA A 198 -16.95 -11.79 -22.65
C ALA A 198 -16.77 -12.40 -21.26
N LEU A 199 -17.75 -12.23 -20.36
CA LEU A 199 -17.74 -12.86 -19.04
C LEU A 199 -17.88 -14.39 -19.12
N GLU A 200 -18.74 -14.91 -19.98
CA GLU A 200 -18.88 -16.35 -20.22
C GLU A 200 -17.59 -16.95 -20.81
N GLN A 201 -16.94 -16.24 -21.73
CA GLN A 201 -15.66 -16.65 -22.28
C GLN A 201 -14.56 -16.65 -21.21
N LEU A 202 -14.47 -15.60 -20.39
CA LEU A 202 -13.53 -15.52 -19.28
C LEU A 202 -13.77 -16.64 -18.26
N GLN A 203 -15.04 -16.95 -18.00
CA GLN A 203 -15.42 -18.05 -17.12
C GLN A 203 -14.97 -19.40 -17.68
N SER A 204 -15.11 -19.62 -19.00
CA SER A 204 -14.61 -20.83 -19.67
C SER A 204 -13.08 -20.93 -19.67
N GLU A 205 -12.38 -19.80 -19.76
CA GLU A 205 -10.92 -19.75 -19.63
C GLU A 205 -10.45 -20.06 -18.20
N CYS A 206 -11.32 -19.89 -17.20
CA CYS A 206 -11.08 -20.23 -15.79
C CYS A 206 -11.61 -21.61 -15.38
N ASP A 207 -12.14 -22.43 -16.30
CA ASP A 207 -12.68 -23.76 -15.97
C ASP A 207 -11.63 -24.71 -15.38
N PHE A 208 -10.33 -24.50 -15.68
CA PHE A 208 -9.23 -25.26 -15.07
C PHE A 208 -9.14 -25.09 -13.54
N LEU A 209 -9.61 -23.96 -12.99
CA LEU A 209 -9.69 -23.74 -11.53
C LEU A 209 -10.82 -24.56 -10.89
N ARG A 210 -11.79 -25.04 -11.70
CA ARG A 210 -12.95 -25.80 -11.26
C ARG A 210 -12.69 -27.30 -11.24
N GLU A 211 -11.84 -27.80 -12.14
CA GLU A 211 -11.46 -29.22 -12.16
C GLU A 211 -10.66 -29.63 -10.90
N ASP A 212 -9.85 -28.72 -10.34
CA ASP A 212 -9.14 -28.96 -9.07
C ASP A 212 -10.05 -28.97 -7.82
N ALA A 213 -11.31 -28.54 -7.94
CA ALA A 213 -12.28 -28.60 -6.84
C ALA A 213 -12.94 -29.98 -6.69
N GLY A 214 -12.77 -30.89 -7.67
CA GLY A 214 -13.40 -32.21 -7.71
C GLY A 214 -12.65 -33.31 -6.94
N ALA A 215 -11.42 -33.08 -6.51
CA ALA A 215 -10.59 -34.07 -5.85
C ALA A 215 -9.89 -33.51 -4.59
N GLY A 216 -10.67 -33.21 -3.54
CA GLY A 216 -10.22 -33.32 -2.14
C GLY A 216 -8.94 -32.61 -1.68
N GLN A 217 -8.36 -31.69 -2.44
CA GLN A 217 -7.15 -30.98 -2.04
C GLN A 217 -7.31 -29.48 -2.30
N ALA A 218 -7.61 -28.76 -1.22
CA ALA A 218 -7.71 -27.31 -1.21
C ALA A 218 -6.45 -26.69 -1.83
N VAL A 219 -6.62 -26.02 -2.97
CA VAL A 219 -5.59 -25.24 -3.69
C VAL A 219 -5.02 -24.10 -2.83
N PHE A 220 -5.68 -23.76 -1.72
CA PHE A 220 -5.14 -22.88 -0.68
C PHE A 220 -4.49 -23.68 0.45
N SER A 221 -3.27 -24.15 0.23
CA SER A 221 -2.42 -24.60 1.33
C SER A 221 -2.08 -23.38 2.22
N PRO A 222 -2.21 -23.50 3.55
CA PRO A 222 -1.79 -22.46 4.50
C PRO A 222 -0.34 -22.01 4.28
N GLY A 223 0.52 -22.90 3.76
CA GLY A 223 1.90 -22.59 3.40
C GLY A 223 2.02 -21.67 2.18
N LEU A 224 1.19 -21.84 1.15
CA LEU A 224 1.17 -20.94 -0.01
C LEU A 224 0.69 -19.53 0.39
N LEU A 225 -0.32 -19.45 1.26
CA LEU A 225 -0.79 -18.17 1.80
C LEU A 225 0.29 -17.51 2.65
N GLN A 226 1.01 -18.28 3.48
CA GLN A 226 2.09 -17.77 4.30
C GLN A 226 3.27 -17.26 3.46
N VAL A 227 3.59 -17.94 2.35
CA VAL A 227 4.60 -17.48 1.39
C VAL A 227 4.13 -16.19 0.69
N ALA A 228 2.90 -16.15 0.16
CA ALA A 228 2.37 -14.95 -0.49
C ALA A 228 2.28 -13.74 0.47
N ALA A 229 1.89 -13.97 1.72
CA ALA A 229 1.90 -12.94 2.76
C ALA A 229 3.33 -12.48 3.11
N GLY A 230 4.28 -13.41 3.13
CA GLY A 230 5.71 -13.12 3.32
C GLY A 230 6.28 -12.27 2.17
N ASP A 231 5.97 -12.63 0.93
CA ASP A 231 6.40 -11.90 -0.27
C ASP A 231 5.80 -10.50 -0.30
N LEU A 232 4.51 -10.36 0.02
CA LEU A 232 3.85 -9.06 0.14
C LEU A 232 4.53 -8.20 1.21
N TRP A 233 4.82 -8.78 2.37
CA TRP A 233 5.49 -8.06 3.46
C TRP A 233 6.88 -7.61 3.06
N GLN A 234 7.66 -8.46 2.37
CA GLN A 234 8.97 -8.10 1.85
C GLN A 234 8.88 -6.97 0.80
N LEU A 235 7.89 -7.03 -0.09
CA LEU A 235 7.66 -5.99 -1.10
C LEU A 235 7.29 -4.65 -0.44
N MET A 236 6.40 -4.69 0.55
CA MET A 236 6.03 -3.51 1.33
C MET A 236 7.21 -2.94 2.11
N ALA A 237 8.02 -3.78 2.76
CA ALA A 237 9.19 -3.34 3.51
C ALA A 237 10.28 -2.74 2.60
N ALA A 238 10.51 -3.33 1.43
CA ALA A 238 11.42 -2.80 0.43
C ALA A 238 10.90 -1.46 -0.11
N PHE A 239 9.62 -1.38 -0.46
CA PHE A 239 8.97 -0.14 -0.88
C PHE A 239 9.07 0.95 0.19
N SER A 240 8.75 0.65 1.44
CA SER A 240 8.85 1.63 2.54
C SER A 240 10.27 2.14 2.71
N ARG A 241 11.29 1.29 2.56
CA ARG A 241 12.70 1.74 2.62
C ARG A 241 13.08 2.66 1.48
N VAL A 242 12.71 2.32 0.25
CA VAL A 242 12.95 3.17 -0.93
C VAL A 242 12.14 4.46 -0.83
N TYR A 243 10.91 4.38 -0.31
CA TYR A 243 10.09 5.55 -0.05
C TYR A 243 10.77 6.49 0.95
N GLU A 244 11.19 6.00 2.10
CA GLU A 244 11.84 6.80 3.13
C GLU A 244 13.20 7.37 2.69
N ALA A 245 14.01 6.59 1.96
CA ALA A 245 15.33 7.01 1.52
C ALA A 245 15.28 8.00 0.34
N ASP A 246 14.47 7.69 -0.68
CA ASP A 246 14.61 8.32 -1.98
C ASP A 246 13.36 9.14 -2.37
N LEU A 247 12.15 8.66 -2.08
CA LEU A 247 10.92 9.27 -2.61
C LEU A 247 10.28 10.29 -1.66
N ARG A 248 10.45 10.14 -0.34
CA ARG A 248 9.80 10.97 0.68
C ARG A 248 10.14 12.45 0.52
N ALA A 249 11.38 12.75 0.13
CA ALA A 249 11.83 14.11 -0.14
C ALA A 249 11.17 14.76 -1.37
N TYR A 250 10.53 13.97 -2.24
CA TYR A 250 9.78 14.45 -3.41
C TYR A 250 8.26 14.44 -3.15
N CYS A 251 7.75 13.44 -2.45
CA CYS A 251 6.31 13.30 -2.14
C CYS A 251 5.82 14.26 -1.06
N CYS A 252 6.69 14.69 -0.13
CA CYS A 252 6.34 15.63 0.94
C CYS A 252 6.78 17.07 0.65
N ARG A 253 7.05 17.42 -0.61
CA ARG A 253 7.32 18.82 -0.97
C ARG A 253 6.03 19.61 -0.90
N ASP A 254 6.12 20.82 -0.36
CA ASP A 254 5.07 21.82 -0.55
C ASP A 254 4.81 21.98 -2.05
N ALA A 255 3.54 22.17 -2.43
CA ALA A 255 3.16 22.37 -3.81
C ALA A 255 4.07 23.45 -4.42
N PRO A 256 4.66 23.22 -5.62
CA PRO A 256 5.62 24.15 -6.20
C PRO A 256 4.96 25.53 -6.31
N SER A 257 5.41 26.46 -5.48
CA SER A 257 4.91 27.83 -5.51
C SER A 257 5.44 28.48 -6.78
N PHE A 258 4.55 29.00 -7.60
CA PHE A 258 4.95 29.86 -8.72
C PHE A 258 5.75 31.03 -8.16
N SER A 259 7.01 31.17 -8.59
CA SER A 259 7.76 32.40 -8.29
C SER A 259 6.99 33.56 -8.91
N THR A 260 6.67 34.58 -8.12
CA THR A 260 6.09 35.85 -8.59
C THR A 260 7.05 36.66 -9.48
N ASP A 261 8.21 36.09 -9.81
CA ASP A 261 9.22 36.67 -10.69
C ASP A 261 8.83 36.43 -12.17
N PRO A 262 8.31 37.44 -12.88
CA PRO A 262 7.90 37.32 -14.27
C PRO A 262 9.10 37.10 -15.21
N ASP A 263 10.32 37.38 -14.75
CA ASP A 263 11.51 37.36 -15.60
C ASP A 263 11.92 35.93 -15.98
N VAL A 264 11.69 34.95 -15.10
CA VAL A 264 11.95 33.53 -15.42
C VAL A 264 10.97 33.05 -16.49
N PHE A 265 9.68 33.33 -16.36
CA PHE A 265 8.66 32.96 -17.35
C PHE A 265 8.92 33.62 -18.70
N GLN A 266 9.21 34.93 -18.71
CA GLN A 266 9.55 35.63 -19.95
C GLN A 266 10.83 35.11 -20.59
N ARG A 267 11.84 34.77 -19.79
CA ARG A 267 13.08 34.18 -20.32
C ARG A 267 12.84 32.81 -20.93
N THR A 268 12.02 31.98 -20.29
CA THR A 268 11.69 30.64 -20.80
C THR A 268 10.86 30.74 -22.08
N LEU A 269 9.88 31.65 -22.12
CA LEU A 269 9.09 31.93 -23.34
C LEU A 269 9.97 32.42 -24.48
N ARG A 270 10.86 33.40 -24.24
CA ARG A 270 11.80 33.89 -25.25
C ARG A 270 12.73 32.79 -25.77
N LEU A 271 13.21 31.90 -24.90
CA LEU A 271 14.03 30.75 -25.30
C LEU A 271 13.24 29.76 -26.15
N LEU A 272 11.98 29.51 -25.80
CA LEU A 272 11.10 28.62 -26.56
C LEU A 272 10.77 29.22 -27.94
N GLU A 273 10.47 30.52 -27.99
CA GLU A 273 10.25 31.26 -29.23
C GLU A 273 11.50 31.21 -30.12
N THR A 274 12.68 31.43 -29.54
CA THR A 274 13.95 31.33 -30.26
C THR A 274 14.15 29.92 -30.83
N LEU A 275 13.90 28.87 -30.03
CA LEU A 275 13.98 27.49 -30.48
C LEU A 275 13.02 27.20 -31.64
N VAL A 276 11.78 27.68 -31.56
CA VAL A 276 10.79 27.52 -32.64
C VAL A 276 11.28 28.20 -33.91
N THR A 277 11.80 29.43 -33.83
CA THR A 277 12.33 30.12 -35.01
C THR A 277 13.55 29.42 -35.62
N GLU A 278 14.45 28.86 -34.80
CA GLU A 278 15.60 28.09 -35.29
C GLU A 278 15.16 26.80 -35.98
N LEU A 279 14.14 26.12 -35.45
CA LEU A 279 13.54 24.94 -36.08
C LEU A 279 12.85 25.26 -37.40
N GLU A 280 12.19 26.41 -37.50
CA GLU A 280 11.61 26.90 -38.76
C GLU A 280 12.72 27.17 -39.79
N VAL A 281 13.81 27.83 -39.41
CA VAL A 281 14.96 28.04 -40.30
C VAL A 281 15.58 26.71 -40.74
N LEU A 282 15.73 25.75 -39.83
CA LEU A 282 16.22 24.40 -40.14
C LEU A 282 15.33 23.64 -41.12
N LYS A 283 14.02 23.89 -41.11
CA LYS A 283 13.07 23.31 -42.07
C LYS A 283 13.28 23.84 -43.50
N GLU A 284 13.77 25.05 -43.66
CA GLU A 284 14.06 25.66 -44.98
C GLU A 284 15.39 25.19 -45.58
N VAL A 285 16.31 24.66 -44.77
CA VAL A 285 17.61 24.12 -45.21
C VAL A 285 17.49 23.01 -46.28
N PRO A 286 16.62 21.99 -46.15
CA PRO A 286 16.46 20.97 -47.18
C PRO A 286 15.92 21.55 -48.49
N GLU A 287 15.03 22.55 -48.45
CA GLU A 287 14.53 23.22 -49.66
C GLU A 287 15.65 24.00 -50.36
N ALA A 288 16.48 24.71 -49.59
CA ALA A 288 17.68 25.37 -50.10
C ALA A 288 18.68 24.35 -50.69
N PHE A 289 18.85 23.18 -50.05
CA PHE A 289 19.72 22.12 -50.56
C PHE A 289 19.17 21.48 -51.84
N VAL A 290 17.85 21.29 -51.95
CA VAL A 290 17.19 20.82 -53.16
C VAL A 290 17.37 21.84 -54.28
N SER A 291 17.14 23.14 -54.02
CA SER A 291 17.35 24.21 -55.00
C SER A 291 18.81 24.28 -55.47
N MET A 292 19.77 24.25 -54.55
CA MET A 292 21.20 24.23 -54.86
C MET A 292 21.58 23.00 -55.70
N ASN A 293 21.06 21.80 -55.37
CA ASN A 293 21.32 20.61 -56.17
C ASN A 293 20.67 20.69 -57.56
N GLN A 294 19.49 21.28 -57.68
CA GLN A 294 18.86 21.53 -58.97
C GLN A 294 19.68 22.51 -59.80
N GLU A 295 20.20 23.59 -59.21
CA GLU A 295 21.12 24.50 -59.86
C GLU A 295 22.40 23.77 -60.31
N VAL A 296 23.05 23.00 -59.44
CA VAL A 296 24.25 22.22 -59.79
C VAL A 296 23.96 21.22 -60.91
N ARG A 297 22.82 20.51 -60.87
CA ARG A 297 22.40 19.61 -61.96
C ARG A 297 22.15 20.38 -63.24
N SER A 298 21.51 21.55 -63.17
CA SER A 298 21.31 22.42 -64.33
C SER A 298 22.65 22.88 -64.90
N LEU A 299 23.63 23.24 -64.07
CA LEU A 299 24.98 23.61 -64.50
C LEU A 299 25.73 22.45 -65.17
N GLN A 300 25.56 21.22 -64.67
CA GLN A 300 26.16 20.02 -65.25
C GLN A 300 25.55 19.65 -66.61
N THR A 301 24.24 19.84 -66.76
CA THR A 301 23.46 19.48 -67.96
C THR A 301 23.36 20.61 -68.99
N GLN A 302 23.55 21.86 -68.57
CA GLN A 302 23.51 23.03 -69.46
C GLN A 302 24.71 22.98 -70.40
N ARG A 303 24.43 22.84 -71.69
CA ARG A 303 25.46 22.96 -72.72
C ARG A 303 25.95 24.39 -72.77
N ARG A 304 27.21 24.61 -72.41
CA ARG A 304 27.87 25.92 -72.46
C ARG A 304 28.83 25.97 -73.65
N TYR A 305 29.07 27.17 -74.16
CA TYR A 305 30.11 27.42 -75.15
C TYR A 305 31.40 27.78 -74.40
N PRO A 306 32.41 26.91 -74.31
CA PRO A 306 33.75 27.36 -74.00
C PRO A 306 34.32 28.08 -75.23
N SER A 307 35.45 28.76 -75.07
CA SER A 307 36.12 29.67 -76.00
C SER A 307 36.59 29.08 -77.36
N GLY A 308 35.86 28.12 -77.93
CA GLY A 308 36.10 27.45 -79.20
C GLY A 308 34.82 26.96 -79.91
N GLY A 309 33.71 27.70 -79.79
CA GLY A 309 32.54 27.61 -80.69
C GLY A 309 31.63 26.37 -80.58
N GLN A 310 32.03 25.30 -79.89
CA GLN A 310 31.21 24.09 -79.72
C GLN A 310 30.46 24.08 -78.38
N LYS A 311 29.18 23.66 -78.39
CA LYS A 311 28.30 23.61 -77.20
C LYS A 311 28.40 22.23 -76.54
N LEU A 312 29.11 22.11 -75.43
CA LEU A 312 29.35 20.84 -74.73
C LEU A 312 28.78 20.87 -73.31
N THR A 313 28.33 19.72 -72.83
CA THR A 313 27.98 19.49 -71.40
C THR A 313 29.25 19.32 -70.57
N PHE A 314 29.12 19.42 -69.24
CA PHE A 314 30.27 19.25 -68.33
C PHE A 314 30.91 17.86 -68.42
N LEU A 315 30.09 16.82 -68.56
CA LEU A 315 30.54 15.42 -68.60
C LEU A 315 31.31 15.13 -69.90
N GLU A 316 30.81 15.61 -71.05
CA GLU A 316 31.52 15.56 -72.34
C GLU A 316 32.87 16.29 -72.28
N ARG A 317 32.97 17.40 -71.52
CA ARG A 317 34.22 18.13 -71.31
C ARG A 317 35.22 17.35 -70.47
N LEU A 318 34.76 16.68 -69.40
CA LEU A 318 35.59 15.81 -68.57
C LEU A 318 36.12 14.64 -69.39
N GLU A 319 35.27 13.99 -70.19
CA GLU A 319 35.66 12.88 -71.07
C GLU A 319 36.69 13.32 -72.11
N GLU A 320 36.51 14.48 -72.74
CA GLU A 320 37.48 15.02 -73.69
C GLU A 320 38.81 15.35 -73.00
N LEU A 321 38.79 15.87 -71.78
CA LEU A 321 40.00 16.14 -71.01
C LEU A 321 40.72 14.84 -70.62
N ILE A 322 39.97 13.82 -70.16
CA ILE A 322 40.51 12.49 -69.84
C ILE A 322 41.10 11.85 -71.09
N ARG A 323 40.43 11.96 -72.25
CA ARG A 323 40.93 11.46 -73.54
C ARG A 323 42.23 12.16 -73.93
N ARG A 324 42.30 13.49 -73.79
CA ARG A 324 43.53 14.27 -74.04
C ARG A 324 44.66 13.86 -73.12
N VAL A 325 44.42 13.77 -71.82
CA VAL A 325 45.43 13.35 -70.83
C VAL A 325 45.90 11.94 -71.12
N ARG A 326 44.99 10.99 -71.39
CA ARG A 326 45.35 9.60 -71.75
C ARG A 326 46.14 9.53 -73.06
N GLY A 327 45.80 10.36 -74.05
CA GLY A 327 46.57 10.48 -75.30
C GLY A 327 47.98 11.03 -75.07
N VAL A 328 48.15 12.00 -74.18
CA VAL A 328 49.47 12.55 -73.81
C VAL A 328 50.27 11.56 -72.95
N SER A 329 49.62 10.79 -72.07
CA SER A 329 50.25 9.72 -71.29
C SER A 329 50.69 8.53 -72.14
N GLY A 330 49.93 8.19 -73.19
CA GLY A 330 50.30 7.15 -74.17
C GLY A 330 51.49 7.50 -75.06
N LEU A 331 51.84 8.80 -75.17
CA LEU A 331 53.00 9.30 -75.91
C LEU A 331 54.28 9.38 -75.04
N ARG A 332 54.23 9.02 -73.75
CA ARG A 332 55.37 9.06 -72.80
C ARG A 332 55.95 7.69 -72.42
N HIS A 333 55.63 6.63 -73.14
CA HIS A 333 56.33 5.33 -73.03
C HIS A 333 56.97 4.92 -74.36
N PRO A 334 58.20 5.40 -74.66
CA PRO A 334 59.03 4.84 -75.71
C PRO A 334 59.70 3.53 -75.23
N ARG A 335 59.60 2.48 -76.03
CA ARG A 335 60.60 1.40 -76.07
C ARG A 335 61.71 1.80 -77.01
#